data_AF-A0A846GSJ9-F1
#
_entry.id   AF-A0A846GSJ9-F1
#
_cell.length_a   1.000
_cell.length_b   1.000
_cell.length_c   1.000
_cell.angle_alpha   90.00
_cell.angle_beta   90.00
_cell.angle_gamma   90.00
#
_symmetry.space_group_name_H-M   'P 1'
#
loop_
_entity.id
_entity.type
_entity.pdbx_description
1 polymer ?
#
loop_
_entity_poly.entity_id
_entity_poly.type
_entity_poly.pdbx_seq_one_letter_code
_entity_poly.pdbx_strand_id
1 'polypeptide(L)'
;MTQTDIPSLINQMMQPEFYPHPVKLPIELIQTHASYVLLTGEYVYKVKKAVYFGFLDYSSLAQRKHFCQEEMRINQSVSPEIYLEVVPIIKTSDGFGLGGVGEVVEYAVKMRQFPQESLLSTILEQQNLTTTHRLELGKVVAQFHQRAKTNNYIRSFGTVAKIREAIDQNYQQSQKYIGGPQTGSRSNKPNK
;
A
#
# COMPACT_ATOMS: atom_id res chain seq x y z
N MET A 1 -12.35 6.31 -22.26
CA MET A 1 -11.46 5.49 -21.42
C MET A 1 -10.42 6.43 -20.84
N THR A 2 -10.57 6.87 -19.60
CA THR A 2 -9.56 7.72 -18.96
C THR A 2 -8.36 6.84 -18.66
N GLN A 3 -7.31 6.99 -19.46
CA GLN A 3 -5.95 6.88 -18.97
C GLN A 3 -5.94 7.55 -17.60
N THR A 4 -5.75 6.79 -16.52
CA THR A 4 -5.73 7.41 -15.18
C THR A 4 -4.41 8.15 -15.12
N ASP A 5 -4.43 9.41 -15.56
CA ASP A 5 -3.27 10.27 -15.54
C ASP A 5 -2.69 10.24 -14.13
N ILE A 6 -1.39 9.96 -14.07
CA ILE A 6 -0.65 9.98 -12.82
C ILE A 6 -0.81 11.42 -12.27
N PRO A 7 -1.30 11.60 -11.03
CA PRO A 7 -1.52 12.93 -10.48
C PRO A 7 -0.24 13.77 -10.52
N SER A 8 -0.37 15.09 -10.69
CA SER A 8 0.78 16.02 -10.73
C SER A 8 1.72 15.84 -9.54
N LEU A 9 1.17 15.62 -8.34
CA LEU A 9 1.94 15.28 -7.15
C LEU A 9 2.82 14.06 -7.39
N ILE A 10 2.25 12.94 -7.87
CA ILE A 10 3.01 11.71 -8.09
C ILE A 10 4.05 11.91 -9.19
N ASN A 11 3.75 12.67 -10.25
CA ASN A 11 4.76 13.02 -11.27
C ASN A 11 5.92 13.82 -10.67
N GLN A 12 5.67 14.74 -9.74
CA GLN A 12 6.72 15.50 -9.05
C GLN A 12 7.51 14.61 -8.09
N MET A 13 6.86 13.66 -7.41
CA MET A 13 7.53 12.64 -6.60
C MET A 13 8.39 11.67 -7.42
N MET A 14 8.25 11.64 -8.74
CA MET A 14 9.13 10.87 -9.64
C MET A 14 10.42 11.63 -10.00
N GLN A 15 10.60 12.87 -9.52
CA GLN A 15 11.83 13.63 -9.67
C GLN A 15 12.72 13.43 -8.42
N PRO A 16 14.02 13.15 -8.57
CA PRO A 16 14.91 12.90 -7.45
C PRO A 16 15.02 14.09 -6.48
N GLU A 17 14.89 15.32 -6.99
CA GLU A 17 14.96 16.57 -6.21
C GLU A 17 13.78 16.74 -5.23
N PHE A 18 12.73 15.93 -5.37
CA PHE A 18 11.62 15.91 -4.41
C PHE A 18 12.03 15.38 -3.03
N TYR A 19 13.10 14.59 -2.97
CA TYR A 19 13.51 13.88 -1.76
C TYR A 19 14.73 14.54 -1.09
N PRO A 20 14.76 14.64 0.25
CA PRO A 20 15.88 15.23 0.99
C PRO A 20 17.06 14.27 1.16
N HIS A 21 17.13 13.20 0.38
CA HIS A 21 18.15 12.16 0.45
C HIS A 21 18.56 11.72 -0.95
N PRO A 22 19.75 11.09 -1.13
CA PRO A 22 20.12 10.49 -2.40
C PRO A 22 19.08 9.47 -2.89
N VAL A 23 18.81 9.48 -4.19
CA VAL A 23 17.83 8.61 -4.83
C VAL A 23 18.51 7.73 -5.88
N LYS A 24 18.14 6.45 -5.92
CA LYS A 24 18.52 5.54 -7.01
C LYS A 24 17.61 5.78 -8.21
N LEU A 25 18.21 6.06 -9.36
CA LEU A 25 17.49 6.25 -10.62
C LEU A 25 17.46 4.97 -11.48
N PRO A 26 16.39 4.73 -12.26
CA PRO A 26 15.14 5.50 -12.24
C PRO A 26 14.32 5.25 -10.96
N ILE A 27 13.55 6.24 -10.51
CA ILE A 27 12.51 5.99 -9.49
C ILE A 27 11.47 5.08 -10.14
N GLU A 28 11.15 3.96 -9.48
CA GLU A 28 10.12 3.05 -9.97
C GLU A 28 8.78 3.35 -9.31
N LEU A 29 7.72 3.44 -10.13
CA LEU A 29 6.36 3.62 -9.66
C LEU A 29 5.57 2.31 -9.76
N ILE A 30 5.20 1.76 -8.61
CA ILE A 30 4.28 0.62 -8.51
C ILE A 30 2.90 1.17 -8.16
N GLN A 31 1.89 0.73 -8.92
CA GLN A 31 0.50 1.12 -8.68
C GLN A 31 -0.32 -0.08 -8.22
N THR A 32 -1.01 0.09 -7.10
CA THR A 32 -2.09 -0.82 -6.68
C THR A 32 -3.44 -0.19 -7.01
N HIS A 33 -4.52 -0.91 -6.71
CA HIS A 33 -5.87 -0.37 -6.83
C HIS A 33 -6.13 0.82 -5.88
N ALA A 34 -5.40 0.93 -4.75
CA ALA A 34 -5.64 1.93 -3.71
C ALA A 34 -4.43 2.82 -3.37
N SER A 35 -3.25 2.63 -3.99
CA SER A 35 -2.04 3.39 -3.65
C SER A 35 -1.05 3.48 -4.81
N TYR A 36 -0.22 4.52 -4.74
CA TYR A 36 1.04 4.67 -5.48
C TYR A 36 2.19 4.32 -4.53
N VAL A 37 3.20 3.60 -5.02
CA VAL A 37 4.38 3.21 -4.26
C VAL A 37 5.60 3.60 -5.07
N LEU A 38 6.44 4.48 -4.51
CA LEU A 38 7.63 5.03 -5.18
C LEU A 38 8.88 4.43 -4.55
N LEU A 39 9.65 3.68 -5.34
CA LEU A 39 10.93 3.08 -4.94
C LEU A 39 12.06 4.06 -5.24
N THR A 40 12.72 4.56 -4.19
CA THR A 40 13.75 5.63 -4.30
C THR A 40 15.16 5.14 -4.01
N GLY A 41 15.35 3.83 -3.81
CA GLY A 41 16.64 3.22 -3.48
C GLY A 41 16.71 2.80 -2.03
N GLU A 42 16.98 3.73 -1.11
CA GLU A 42 17.03 3.43 0.34
C GLU A 42 15.63 3.43 0.97
N TYR A 43 14.73 4.27 0.47
CA TYR A 43 13.39 4.46 1.01
C TYR A 43 12.30 4.15 -0.02
N VAL A 44 11.12 3.83 0.49
CA VAL A 44 9.88 3.71 -0.29
C VAL A 44 8.86 4.67 0.28
N TYR A 45 8.12 5.33 -0.61
CA TYR A 45 7.02 6.20 -0.23
C TYR A 45 5.72 5.66 -0.78
N LYS A 46 4.76 5.39 0.11
CA LYS A 46 3.43 4.92 -0.28
C LYS A 46 2.40 6.03 -0.05
N VAL A 47 1.75 6.44 -1.14
CA VAL A 47 0.69 7.45 -1.15
C VAL A 47 -0.65 6.78 -1.48
N LYS A 48 -1.67 7.02 -0.66
CA LYS A 48 -3.02 6.45 -0.87
C LYS A 48 -3.76 7.22 -1.96
N LYS A 49 -4.47 6.50 -2.83
CA LYS A 49 -5.35 7.09 -3.85
C LYS A 49 -6.64 7.59 -3.17
N ALA A 50 -7.21 8.68 -3.66
CA ALA A 50 -8.52 9.17 -3.20
C ALA A 50 -9.63 8.28 -3.77
N VAL A 51 -9.97 7.19 -3.05
CA VAL A 51 -10.93 6.17 -3.49
C VAL A 51 -11.87 5.78 -2.36
N TYR A 52 -13.06 5.29 -2.72
CA TYR A 52 -14.04 4.71 -1.81
C TYR A 52 -14.53 3.37 -2.38
N PHE A 53 -14.27 2.29 -1.65
CA PHE A 53 -14.66 0.92 -2.00
C PHE A 53 -15.68 0.33 -1.02
N GLY A 54 -16.39 1.15 -0.24
CA GLY A 54 -17.33 0.69 0.79
C GLY A 54 -16.67 0.10 2.03
N PHE A 55 -15.77 -0.88 1.88
CA PHE A 55 -14.95 -1.45 2.96
C PHE A 55 -13.68 -0.63 3.23
N LEU A 56 -13.34 0.30 2.33
CA LEU A 56 -12.17 1.16 2.43
C LEU A 56 -12.52 2.57 1.97
N ASP A 57 -12.29 3.55 2.84
CA ASP A 57 -12.55 4.95 2.55
C ASP A 57 -11.26 5.78 2.67
N TYR A 58 -10.71 6.16 1.53
CA TYR A 58 -9.58 7.08 1.38
C TYR A 58 -10.02 8.40 0.72
N SER A 59 -11.32 8.69 0.71
CA SER A 59 -11.86 9.82 -0.07
C SER A 59 -11.36 11.18 0.42
N SER A 60 -11.29 11.38 1.75
CA SER A 60 -10.82 12.62 2.35
C SER A 60 -9.35 12.54 2.79
N LEU A 61 -8.69 13.70 2.84
CA LEU A 61 -7.32 13.82 3.35
C LEU A 61 -7.21 13.32 4.80
N ALA A 62 -8.22 13.63 5.63
CA ALA A 62 -8.27 13.17 7.02
C ALA A 62 -8.33 11.63 7.12
N GLN A 63 -9.13 10.99 6.27
CA GLN A 63 -9.19 9.53 6.21
C GLN A 63 -7.85 8.95 5.74
N ARG A 64 -7.22 9.52 4.70
CA ARG A 64 -5.91 9.05 4.24
C ARG A 64 -4.83 9.19 5.32
N LYS A 65 -4.83 10.29 6.08
CA LYS A 65 -3.98 10.46 7.26
C LYS A 65 -4.22 9.34 8.28
N HIS A 66 -5.47 9.14 8.68
CA HIS A 66 -5.86 8.13 9.66
C HIS A 66 -5.37 6.74 9.24
N PHE A 67 -5.61 6.34 7.99
CA PHE A 67 -5.20 5.03 7.49
C PHE A 67 -3.69 4.90 7.24
N CYS A 68 -2.96 5.99 6.96
CA CYS A 68 -1.50 5.96 6.99
C CYS A 68 -0.96 5.72 8.42
N GLN A 69 -1.58 6.34 9.42
CA GLN A 69 -1.22 6.11 10.82
C GLN A 69 -1.58 4.69 11.28
N GLU A 70 -2.72 4.17 10.84
CA GLU A 70 -3.13 2.80 11.17
C GLU A 70 -2.23 1.75 10.50
N GLU A 71 -1.82 1.99 9.25
CA GLU A 71 -0.81 1.17 8.57
C GLU A 71 0.51 1.13 9.35
N MET A 72 1.00 2.29 9.80
CA MET A 72 2.18 2.36 10.68
C MET A 72 1.95 1.61 11.98
N ARG A 73 0.84 1.86 12.68
CA ARG A 73 0.53 1.26 13.99
C ARG A 73 0.48 -0.26 13.93
N ILE A 74 -0.10 -0.82 12.86
CA ILE A 74 -0.22 -2.26 12.67
C ILE A 74 1.14 -2.85 12.28
N ASN A 75 1.78 -2.31 11.24
CA ASN A 75 2.94 -2.97 10.66
C ASN A 75 4.24 -2.73 11.44
N GLN A 76 4.36 -1.63 12.17
CA GLN A 76 5.53 -1.38 13.02
C GLN A 76 5.65 -2.42 14.15
N SER A 77 4.56 -3.06 14.56
CA SER A 77 4.61 -4.14 15.55
C SER A 77 5.28 -5.42 15.07
N VAL A 78 5.35 -5.62 13.74
CA VAL A 78 5.93 -6.82 13.10
C VAL A 78 7.17 -6.52 12.27
N SER A 79 7.37 -5.28 11.85
CA SER A 79 8.50 -4.86 11.00
C SER A 79 8.91 -3.42 11.32
N PRO A 80 9.33 -3.13 12.57
CA PRO A 80 9.66 -1.77 13.01
C PRO A 80 10.79 -1.11 12.23
N GLU A 81 11.73 -1.89 11.70
CA GLU A 81 12.84 -1.43 10.86
C GLU A 81 12.42 -1.08 9.43
N ILE A 82 11.26 -1.57 8.98
CA ILE A 82 10.69 -1.28 7.66
C ILE A 82 9.79 -0.06 7.72
N TYR A 83 8.90 0.05 8.71
CA TYR A 83 7.92 1.13 8.81
C TYR A 83 8.45 2.27 9.66
N LEU A 84 8.88 3.36 9.02
CA LEU A 84 9.65 4.42 9.66
C LEU A 84 8.77 5.56 10.19
N GLU A 85 7.93 6.14 9.34
CA GLU A 85 7.10 7.29 9.71
C GLU A 85 5.98 7.56 8.70
N VAL A 86 4.97 8.35 9.12
CA VAL A 86 4.04 9.02 8.21
C VAL A 86 4.54 10.44 7.97
N VAL A 87 4.87 10.77 6.73
CA VAL A 87 5.36 12.10 6.35
C VAL A 87 4.25 12.90 5.66
N PRO A 88 4.03 14.17 6.03
CA PRO A 88 3.14 15.04 5.29
C PRO A 88 3.77 15.43 3.95
N ILE A 89 2.93 15.68 2.96
CA ILE A 89 3.28 16.31 1.70
C ILE A 89 2.60 17.67 1.70
N ILE A 90 3.40 18.72 1.57
CA ILE A 90 2.93 20.11 1.64
C ILE A 90 2.88 20.74 0.26
N LYS A 91 2.03 21.76 0.12
CA LYS A 91 2.05 22.66 -1.03
C LYS A 91 3.17 23.70 -0.87
N THR A 92 3.91 23.94 -1.95
CA THR A 92 4.99 24.94 -2.02
C THR A 92 4.73 25.92 -3.16
N SER A 93 5.55 26.97 -3.28
CA SER A 93 5.53 27.88 -4.44
C SER A 93 5.73 27.14 -5.76
N ASP A 94 6.59 26.12 -5.74
CA ASP A 94 7.06 25.37 -6.91
C ASP A 94 6.36 24.00 -7.05
N GLY A 95 5.18 23.84 -6.44
CA GLY A 95 4.37 22.63 -6.50
C GLY A 95 4.21 21.96 -5.13
N PHE A 96 4.96 20.89 -4.89
CA PHE A 96 4.84 20.07 -3.68
C PHE A 96 6.19 19.81 -3.02
N GLY A 97 6.18 19.60 -1.71
CA GLY A 97 7.36 19.25 -0.92
C GLY A 97 7.08 18.11 0.06
N LEU A 98 8.12 17.35 0.40
CA LEU A 98 8.06 16.27 1.38
C LEU A 98 8.44 16.78 2.77
N GLY A 99 7.55 16.62 3.75
CA GLY A 99 7.74 17.14 5.10
C GLY A 99 7.60 18.66 5.19
N GLY A 100 8.10 19.24 6.28
CA GLY A 100 8.14 20.70 6.49
C GLY A 100 6.85 21.31 7.05
N VAL A 101 6.82 22.65 7.04
CA VAL A 101 5.71 23.48 7.54
C VAL A 101 4.97 24.08 6.34
N GLY A 102 3.66 23.89 6.28
CA GLY A 102 2.83 24.42 5.19
C GLY A 102 1.43 23.80 5.16
N GLU A 103 0.67 24.12 4.10
CA GLU A 103 -0.60 23.48 3.82
C GLU A 103 -0.36 22.02 3.43
N VAL A 104 -0.80 21.08 4.27
CA VAL A 104 -0.69 19.65 3.97
C VAL A 104 -1.76 19.27 2.96
N VAL A 105 -1.32 18.71 1.83
CA VAL A 105 -2.20 18.30 0.73
C VAL A 105 -2.29 16.78 0.59
N GLU A 106 -1.33 16.04 1.14
CA GLU A 106 -1.34 14.57 1.15
C GLU A 106 -0.43 14.00 2.26
N TYR A 107 -0.49 12.69 2.49
CA TYR A 107 0.43 11.95 3.36
C TYR A 107 1.06 10.77 2.63
N ALA A 108 2.33 10.49 2.95
CA ALA A 108 3.00 9.25 2.54
C ALA A 108 3.43 8.43 3.77
N VAL A 109 3.35 7.11 3.65
CA VAL A 109 4.05 6.21 4.58
C VAL A 109 5.47 6.02 4.04
N LYS A 110 6.47 6.43 4.81
CA LYS A 110 7.88 6.24 4.49
C LYS A 110 8.36 4.91 5.10
N MET A 111 8.94 4.10 4.24
CA MET A 111 9.42 2.76 4.60
C MET A 111 10.88 2.59 4.16
N ARG A 112 11.60 1.68 4.81
CA ARG A 112 12.90 1.21 4.29
C ARG A 112 12.64 0.34 3.06
N GLN A 113 13.30 0.65 1.95
CA GLN A 113 13.28 -0.19 0.78
C GLN A 113 14.13 -1.44 1.05
N PHE A 114 13.60 -2.59 0.67
CA PHE A 114 14.33 -3.86 0.70
C PHE A 114 14.46 -4.42 -0.72
N PRO A 115 15.46 -5.28 -0.96
CA PRO A 115 15.72 -5.83 -2.29
C PRO A 115 14.48 -6.55 -2.82
N GLN A 116 14.08 -6.29 -4.06
CA GLN A 116 12.87 -6.86 -4.63
C GLN A 116 13.01 -8.37 -4.84
N GLU A 117 14.22 -8.85 -5.08
CA GLU A 117 14.60 -10.27 -5.12
C GLU A 117 14.33 -11.01 -3.80
N SER A 118 14.26 -10.30 -2.67
CA SER A 118 13.92 -10.87 -1.37
C SER A 118 12.41 -11.05 -1.15
N LEU A 119 11.57 -10.57 -2.07
CA LEU A 119 10.13 -10.82 -2.00
C LEU A 119 9.84 -12.31 -2.14
N LEU A 120 8.96 -12.83 -1.28
CA LEU A 120 8.56 -14.24 -1.32
C LEU A 120 7.98 -14.64 -2.69
N SER A 121 7.27 -13.73 -3.36
CA SER A 121 6.76 -13.94 -4.72
C SER A 121 7.90 -14.18 -5.72
N THR A 122 8.96 -13.38 -5.66
CA THR A 122 10.12 -13.51 -6.54
C THR A 122 10.90 -14.79 -6.24
N ILE A 123 11.09 -15.13 -4.96
CA ILE A 123 11.72 -16.40 -4.55
C ILE A 123 10.91 -17.60 -5.07
N LEU A 124 9.58 -17.52 -5.02
CA LEU A 124 8.69 -18.56 -5.52
C LEU A 124 8.78 -18.71 -7.05
N GLU A 125 8.75 -17.60 -7.79
CA GLU A 125 8.88 -17.59 -9.27
C GLU A 125 10.22 -18.16 -9.73
N GLN A 126 11.30 -17.89 -9.00
CA GLN A 126 12.64 -18.43 -9.27
C GLN A 126 12.81 -19.89 -8.83
N GLN A 127 11.75 -20.54 -8.30
CA GLN A 127 11.80 -21.90 -7.76
C GLN A 127 12.82 -22.10 -6.63
N ASN A 128 13.19 -21.01 -5.94
CA ASN A 128 14.20 -20.99 -4.87
C ASN A 128 13.58 -21.14 -3.47
N LEU A 129 12.30 -21.51 -3.38
CA LEU A 129 11.59 -21.67 -2.11
C LEU A 129 11.88 -23.04 -1.49
N THR A 130 12.83 -23.09 -0.55
CA THR A 130 13.23 -24.32 0.15
C THR A 130 12.17 -24.81 1.15
N THR A 131 12.25 -26.09 1.54
CA THR A 131 11.44 -26.63 2.65
C THR A 131 11.67 -25.89 3.96
N THR A 132 12.90 -25.47 4.23
CA THR A 132 13.24 -24.66 5.41
C THR A 132 12.50 -23.32 5.39
N HIS A 133 12.49 -22.60 4.27
CA HIS A 133 11.74 -21.34 4.14
C HIS A 133 10.25 -21.54 4.43
N ARG A 134 9.65 -22.61 3.91
CA ARG A 134 8.22 -22.94 4.14
C ARG A 134 7.93 -23.20 5.62
N LEU A 135 8.80 -23.95 6.29
CA LEU A 135 8.65 -24.26 7.71
C LEU A 135 8.79 -23.01 8.58
N GLU A 136 9.82 -22.19 8.32
CA GLU A 136 10.05 -20.96 9.07
C GLU A 136 8.92 -19.94 8.87
N LEU A 137 8.45 -19.77 7.62
CA LEU A 137 7.26 -18.94 7.35
C LEU A 137 6.04 -19.42 8.15
N GLY A 138 5.78 -20.73 8.17
CA GLY A 138 4.68 -21.31 8.94
C GLY A 138 4.79 -21.01 10.43
N LYS A 139 5.99 -21.12 11.02
CA LYS A 139 6.25 -20.77 12.43
C LYS A 139 5.99 -19.29 12.70
N VAL A 140 6.48 -18.40 11.84
CA VAL A 140 6.29 -16.95 11.97
C VAL A 140 4.80 -16.60 11.94
N VAL A 141 4.05 -17.13 10.98
CA VAL A 141 2.59 -16.88 10.86
C VAL A 141 1.84 -17.43 12.08
N ALA A 142 2.17 -18.64 12.54
CA ALA A 142 1.55 -19.23 13.73
C ALA A 142 1.82 -18.39 14.99
N GLN A 143 3.06 -17.94 15.19
CA GLN A 143 3.43 -17.09 16.33
C GLN A 143 2.75 -15.73 16.27
N PHE A 144 2.63 -15.13 15.07
CA PHE A 144 1.91 -13.88 14.88
C PHE A 144 0.43 -14.02 15.29
N HIS A 145 -0.26 -15.06 14.79
CA HIS A 145 -1.66 -15.31 15.14
C HIS A 145 -1.86 -15.60 16.63
N GLN A 146 -0.92 -16.30 17.29
CA GLN A 146 -1.01 -16.57 18.72
C GLN A 146 -0.92 -15.30 19.59
N ARG A 147 -0.18 -14.29 19.13
CA ARG A 147 0.02 -13.02 19.85
C ARG A 147 -0.93 -11.91 19.41
N ALA A 148 -1.70 -12.12 18.34
CA ALA A 148 -2.62 -11.13 17.81
C ALA A 148 -3.68 -10.75 18.86
N LYS A 149 -3.92 -9.44 19.03
CA LYS A 149 -4.94 -8.95 19.95
C LYS A 149 -6.31 -9.46 19.53
N THR A 150 -7.05 -10.06 20.46
CA THR A 150 -8.45 -10.46 20.24
C THR A 150 -9.35 -9.84 21.30
N ASN A 151 -10.57 -9.46 20.90
CA ASN A 151 -11.61 -8.97 21.80
C ASN A 151 -12.99 -9.26 21.18
N ASN A 152 -14.07 -8.98 21.91
CA ASN A 152 -15.43 -9.26 21.44
C ASN A 152 -15.80 -8.46 20.18
N TYR A 153 -15.29 -7.24 20.06
CA TYR A 153 -15.45 -6.43 18.85
C TYR A 153 -14.79 -7.10 17.64
N ILE A 154 -13.53 -7.54 17.74
CA ILE A 154 -12.81 -8.25 16.67
C ILE A 154 -13.50 -9.57 16.33
N ARG A 155 -13.95 -10.34 17.34
CA ARG A 155 -14.70 -11.58 17.13
C ARG A 155 -16.01 -11.36 16.39
N SER A 156 -16.65 -10.20 16.55
CA SER A 156 -17.92 -9.89 15.87
C SER A 156 -17.79 -9.89 14.34
N PHE A 157 -16.62 -9.55 13.80
CA PHE A 157 -16.35 -9.60 12.35
C PHE A 157 -16.31 -11.03 11.79
N GLY A 158 -16.07 -12.04 12.64
CA GLY A 158 -16.07 -13.45 12.25
C GLY A 158 -17.45 -14.12 12.30
N THR A 159 -18.52 -13.39 12.63
CA THR A 159 -19.87 -13.95 12.64
C THR A 159 -20.37 -14.23 11.22
N VAL A 160 -21.20 -15.27 11.05
CA VAL A 160 -21.79 -15.62 9.75
C VAL A 160 -22.50 -14.43 9.10
N ALA A 161 -23.21 -13.62 9.90
CA ALA A 161 -23.90 -12.43 9.43
C ALA A 161 -22.93 -11.39 8.86
N LYS A 162 -21.82 -11.09 9.56
CA LYS A 162 -20.82 -10.13 9.09
C LYS A 162 -20.02 -10.62 7.89
N ILE A 163 -19.70 -11.91 7.85
CA ILE A 163 -19.05 -12.53 6.67
C ILE A 163 -19.96 -12.44 5.45
N ARG A 164 -21.26 -12.76 5.60
CA ARG A 164 -22.25 -12.64 4.54
C ARG A 164 -22.36 -11.19 4.05
N GLU A 165 -22.48 -10.23 4.96
CA GLU A 165 -22.55 -8.81 4.63
C GLU A 165 -21.35 -8.37 3.77
N ALA A 166 -20.12 -8.76 4.15
CA ALA A 166 -18.92 -8.44 3.38
C ALA A 166 -18.92 -9.07 1.97
N ILE A 167 -19.39 -10.32 1.84
CA ILE A 167 -19.51 -11.01 0.56
C ILE A 167 -20.55 -10.31 -0.34
N ASP A 168 -21.73 -10.01 0.21
CA ASP A 168 -22.83 -9.39 -0.53
C ASP A 168 -22.44 -7.99 -1.01
N GLN A 169 -21.77 -7.19 -0.17
CA GLN A 169 -21.25 -5.88 -0.54
C GLN A 169 -20.21 -5.97 -1.66
N ASN A 170 -19.27 -6.93 -1.58
CA ASN A 170 -18.29 -7.15 -2.65
C ASN A 170 -18.97 -7.51 -3.98
N TYR A 171 -20.02 -8.33 -3.94
CA TYR A 171 -20.79 -8.69 -5.13
C TYR A 171 -21.50 -7.48 -5.73
N GLN A 172 -22.24 -6.71 -4.92
CA GLN A 172 -22.94 -5.49 -5.34
C GLN A 172 -22.00 -4.49 -6.00
N GLN A 173 -20.82 -4.25 -5.41
CA GLN A 173 -19.82 -3.35 -5.99
C GLN A 173 -19.21 -3.88 -7.29
N SER A 174 -19.15 -5.19 -7.45
CA SER A 174 -18.62 -5.83 -8.66
C SER A 174 -19.60 -5.78 -9.84
N GLN A 175 -20.91 -5.60 -9.58
CA GLN A 175 -21.95 -5.60 -10.62
C GLN A 175 -21.70 -4.56 -11.73
N LYS A 176 -21.20 -3.37 -11.38
CA LYS A 176 -20.88 -2.31 -12.36
C LYS A 176 -19.79 -2.69 -13.37
N TYR A 177 -19.07 -3.79 -13.13
CA TYR A 177 -18.04 -4.31 -14.02
C TYR A 177 -18.54 -5.48 -14.89
N ILE A 178 -19.78 -5.94 -14.72
CA ILE A 178 -20.39 -6.98 -15.56
C ILE A 178 -20.59 -6.42 -16.98
N GLY A 179 -20.16 -7.17 -18.00
CA GLY A 179 -20.29 -6.78 -19.42
C GLY A 179 -19.32 -5.67 -19.88
N GLY A 180 -18.50 -5.13 -18.98
CA GLY A 180 -17.38 -4.26 -19.35
C GLY A 180 -16.16 -5.07 -19.79
N PRO A 181 -15.25 -4.51 -20.59
CA PRO A 181 -14.03 -5.22 -20.98
C PRO A 181 -13.16 -5.46 -19.74
N GLN A 182 -13.15 -6.69 -19.22
CA GLN A 182 -11.97 -7.21 -18.55
C GLN A 182 -10.97 -7.63 -19.63
N THR A 183 -10.29 -6.65 -20.23
CA THR A 183 -9.15 -6.98 -21.07
C THR A 183 -8.09 -7.62 -20.18
N GLY A 184 -7.62 -8.81 -20.57
CA GLY A 184 -6.59 -9.58 -19.85
C GLY A 184 -5.29 -8.82 -19.55
N SER A 185 -5.12 -7.63 -20.14
CA SER A 185 -4.04 -6.67 -19.85
C SER A 185 -4.09 -6.03 -18.45
N ARG A 186 -5.14 -6.24 -17.64
CA ARG A 186 -5.27 -5.65 -16.29
C ARG A 186 -5.13 -6.61 -15.11
N SER A 187 -5.15 -7.93 -15.32
CA SER A 187 -5.09 -8.92 -14.22
C SER A 187 -3.75 -9.63 -14.07
N ASN A 188 -2.83 -9.48 -15.03
CA ASN A 188 -1.46 -10.00 -14.95
C ASN A 188 -0.46 -8.93 -15.43
N LYS A 189 0.07 -8.12 -14.50
CA LYS A 189 1.43 -7.55 -14.59
C LYS A 189 2.03 -7.61 -13.19
N PRO A 190 3.16 -8.32 -13.04
CA PRO A 190 4.45 -7.67 -13.14
C PRO A 190 5.07 -7.92 -14.51
N ASN A 191 5.81 -6.92 -15.01
CA ASN A 191 6.53 -6.86 -16.29
C ASN A 191 6.74 -8.20 -17.03
N LYS A 192 5.97 -8.43 -18.10
CA LYS A 192 6.38 -8.22 -19.50
C LYS A 192 5.18 -8.39 -20.41
#